data_AF-A0A5K0Y1Z3-F1
#
_entry.id   AF-A0A5K0Y1Z3-F1
#
_cell.length_a   1.000
_cell.length_b   1.000
_cell.length_c   1.000
_cell.angle_alpha   90.00
_cell.angle_beta   90.00
_cell.angle_gamma   90.00
#
_symmetry.space_group_name_H-M   'P 1'
#
loop_
_entity.id
_entity.type
_entity.pdbx_description
1 polymer ?
#
loop_
_entity_poly.entity_id
_entity_poly.type
_entity_poly.pdbx_seq_one_letter_code
_entity_poly.pdbx_strand_id
1 'polypeptide(L)' 'IKDAYSLRFFEDNSSRLPDWCNESDDVKLPFCQIRGKYRMELPGYNSMDPYPQMNERCPSLPPEYNRVKNC' A
#
# COMPACT_ATOMS: atom_id res chain seq x y z
N ILE A 1 -0.35 -2.24 -13.77
CA ILE A 1 -1.30 -2.65 -12.70
C ILE A 1 -1.00 -1.81 -11.47
N LYS A 2 -1.56 -0.60 -11.39
CA LYS A 2 -1.31 0.36 -10.30
C LYS A 2 -2.34 0.21 -9.17
N ASP A 3 -3.52 -0.28 -9.52
CA ASP A 3 -4.71 -0.29 -8.65
C ASP A 3 -4.56 -1.17 -7.40
N ALA A 4 -3.97 -2.36 -7.53
CA ALA A 4 -3.79 -3.27 -6.39
C ALA A 4 -2.79 -2.74 -5.34
N TYR A 5 -1.84 -1.93 -5.78
CA TYR A 5 -0.75 -1.44 -4.93
C TYR A 5 -1.09 -0.11 -4.26
N SER A 6 -1.94 0.71 -4.87
CA SER A 6 -2.35 2.00 -4.31
C SER A 6 -3.37 1.90 -3.18
N LEU A 7 -4.00 0.75 -2.99
CA LEU A 7 -5.03 0.55 -1.98
C LEU A 7 -4.48 0.50 -0.56
N ARG A 8 -5.22 1.12 0.36
CA ARG A 8 -4.89 1.18 1.78
C ARG A 8 -5.24 -0.12 2.48
N PHE A 9 -4.33 -1.08 2.41
CA PHE A 9 -4.50 -2.44 2.93
C PHE A 9 -3.70 -2.73 4.19
N PHE A 10 -2.57 -2.06 4.40
CA PHE A 10 -1.75 -2.27 5.59
C PHE A 10 -1.90 -1.11 6.57
N GLU A 11 -1.79 -1.42 7.85
CA GLU A 11 -1.81 -0.43 8.92
C GLU A 11 -0.50 0.35 8.90
N ASP A 12 -0.61 1.68 8.85
CA ASP A 12 0.50 2.64 8.86
C ASP A 12 0.52 3.48 10.16
N ASN A 13 -0.46 3.28 11.04
CA ASN A 13 -0.48 3.89 12.36
C ASN A 13 0.35 3.04 13.34
N SER A 14 1.51 3.57 13.73
CA SER A 14 2.42 2.94 14.70
C SER A 14 1.76 2.55 16.02
N SER A 15 0.69 3.23 16.44
CA SER A 15 -0.02 2.95 17.69
C SER A 15 -0.93 1.71 17.61
N ARG A 16 -1.22 1.23 16.39
CA ARG A 16 -2.05 0.05 16.13
C ARG A 16 -1.24 -1.16 15.67
N LEU A 17 0.07 -0.98 15.51
CA LEU A 17 0.97 -2.07 15.15
C LEU A 17 1.20 -2.98 16.36
N PRO A 18 1.27 -4.31 16.17
CA PRO A 18 1.66 -5.22 17.23
C PRO A 18 3.07 -4.95 17.72
N ASP A 19 3.34 -5.25 19.00
CA ASP A 19 4.65 -5.01 19.62
C ASP A 19 5.81 -5.70 18.87
N TRP A 20 5.57 -6.93 18.39
CA TRP A 20 6.56 -7.73 17.66
C TRP A 20 7.02 -7.14 16.31
N CYS A 21 6.31 -6.15 15.79
CA CYS A 21 6.50 -5.56 14.47
C CYS A 21 7.84 -4.82 14.34
N ASN A 22 8.25 -4.08 15.38
CA ASN A 22 9.46 -3.28 15.41
C ASN A 22 10.49 -3.78 16.44
N GLU A 23 10.23 -4.93 17.09
CA GLU A 23 11.05 -5.47 18.19
C GLU A 23 12.48 -5.88 17.79
N SER A 24 12.71 -6.19 16.53
CA SER A 24 13.99 -6.73 16.04
C SER A 24 14.57 -5.94 14.88
N ASP A 25 14.05 -4.73 14.66
CA ASP A 25 14.51 -3.84 13.60
C ASP A 25 15.17 -2.62 14.24
N ASP A 26 16.34 -2.22 13.73
CA ASP A 26 17.10 -1.08 14.27
C ASP A 26 16.39 0.27 14.02
N VAL A 27 15.39 0.26 13.13
CA VAL A 27 14.63 1.43 12.73
C VAL A 27 13.15 1.14 12.84
N LYS A 28 12.43 2.04 13.54
CA LYS A 28 10.97 1.97 13.61
C LYS A 28 10.37 2.28 12.25
N LEU A 29 9.72 1.30 11.66
CA LEU A 29 8.95 1.45 10.44
C LEU A 29 7.53 1.92 10.75
N PRO A 30 6.91 2.73 9.87
CA PRO A 30 5.51 3.12 10.02
C PRO A 30 4.54 1.96 9.75
N PHE A 31 4.99 0.84 9.17
CA PHE A 31 4.19 -0.35 8.87
C PHE A 31 4.99 -1.62 9.17
N CYS A 32 4.29 -2.76 9.32
CA CYS A 32 4.95 -4.05 9.56
C CYS A 32 5.38 -4.71 8.26
N GLN A 33 6.67 -4.98 8.14
CA GLN A 33 7.23 -5.80 7.06
C GLN A 33 7.51 -7.23 7.57
N ILE A 34 7.34 -8.23 6.69
CA ILE A 34 7.83 -9.58 6.96
C ILE A 34 9.35 -9.52 7.12
N ARG A 35 9.86 -10.11 8.21
CA ARG A 35 11.31 -10.16 8.52
C ARG A 35 12.08 -10.77 7.35
N GLY A 36 13.21 -10.18 7.01
CA GLY A 36 14.06 -10.64 5.93
C GLY A 36 15.38 -9.88 5.88
N LYS A 37 16.27 -10.29 4.96
CA LYS A 37 17.57 -9.63 4.77
C LYS A 37 17.43 -8.20 4.23
N TYR A 38 16.33 -7.91 3.53
CA TYR A 38 16.13 -6.65 2.83
C TYR A 38 14.91 -5.91 3.36
N ARG A 39 15.08 -4.60 3.52
CA ARG A 39 14.02 -3.67 3.83
C ARG A 39 13.41 -3.14 2.53
N MET A 40 12.10 -3.09 2.47
CA MET A 40 11.34 -2.60 1.33
C MET A 40 10.74 -1.24 1.66
N GLU A 41 10.95 -0.29 0.77
CA GLU A 41 10.19 0.96 0.75
C GLU A 41 9.10 0.84 -0.30
N LEU A 42 7.87 1.21 0.05
CA LEU A 42 6.70 1.05 -0.80
C LEU A 42 6.12 2.43 -1.16
N PRO A 43 6.81 3.24 -1.98
CA PRO A 43 6.34 4.57 -2.34
C PRO A 43 5.10 4.50 -3.24
N GLY A 44 4.05 5.24 -2.89
CA GLY A 44 2.79 5.25 -3.64
C GLY A 44 1.89 4.04 -3.38
N TYR A 45 2.26 3.20 -2.42
CA TYR A 45 1.39 2.16 -1.89
C TYR A 45 0.57 2.71 -0.72
N ASN A 46 -0.53 2.04 -0.35
CA ASN A 46 -1.35 2.40 0.81
C ASN A 46 -1.99 3.79 0.76
N SER A 47 -2.08 4.39 -0.43
CA SER A 47 -2.43 5.80 -0.62
C SER A 47 -3.94 6.09 -0.70
N MET A 48 -4.75 5.10 -1.07
CA MET A 48 -6.17 5.28 -1.37
C MET A 48 -7.04 4.33 -0.56
N ASP A 49 -8.03 4.90 0.11
CA ASP A 49 -9.08 4.12 0.74
C ASP A 49 -9.97 3.43 -0.30
N PRO A 50 -10.39 2.18 -0.07
CA PRO A 50 -11.44 1.56 -0.85
C PRO A 50 -12.72 2.41 -0.79
N TYR A 51 -13.32 2.68 -1.95
CA TYR A 51 -14.59 3.38 -2.06
C TYR A 51 -15.59 2.59 -2.92
N PRO A 52 -16.91 2.81 -2.76
CA PRO A 52 -17.91 2.11 -3.56
C PRO A 52 -17.70 2.33 -5.05
N GLN A 53 -17.87 1.27 -5.85
CA GLN A 53 -17.73 1.30 -7.32
C GLN A 53 -16.35 1.73 -7.82
N MET A 54 -15.33 1.57 -6.97
CA MET A 54 -13.95 1.88 -7.33
C MET A 54 -13.49 1.07 -8.54
N ASN A 55 -12.88 1.78 -9.49
CA ASN A 55 -12.29 1.21 -10.69
C ASN A 55 -13.26 0.42 -11.61
N GLU A 56 -14.57 0.42 -11.37
CA GLU A 56 -15.55 -0.30 -12.20
C GLU A 56 -15.61 0.24 -13.64
N ARG A 57 -15.39 1.54 -13.81
CA ARG A 57 -15.45 2.23 -15.12
C ARG A 57 -14.08 2.60 -15.67
N CYS A 58 -13.01 2.12 -15.03
CA CYS A 58 -11.66 2.57 -15.33
C CYS A 58 -10.97 1.69 -16.36
N PRO A 59 -10.24 2.30 -17.31
CA PRO A 59 -9.46 1.53 -18.28
C PRO A 59 -8.32 0.82 -17.55
N SER A 60 -8.35 -0.51 -17.56
CA SER A 60 -7.33 -1.38 -16.97
C SER A 60 -6.52 -2.15 -18.01
N LEU A 61 -6.80 -1.90 -19.30
CA LEU A 61 -6.23 -2.64 -20.42
C LEU A 61 -4.97 -1.95 -20.99
N PRO A 62 -4.01 -2.73 -21.50
CA PRO A 62 -2.84 -2.21 -22.21
C PRO A 62 -3.27 -1.41 -23.47
N PRO A 63 -2.41 -0.51 -23.99
CA PRO A 63 -0.99 -0.35 -23.66
C PRO A 63 -0.70 0.58 -22.47
N GLU A 64 -1.64 1.46 -22.10
CA GLU A 64 -1.43 2.46 -21.07
C GLU A 64 -2.27 2.17 -19.83
N TYR A 65 -1.61 1.81 -18.73
CA TYR A 65 -2.23 1.62 -17.42
C TYR A 65 -2.46 2.98 -16.72
N ASN A 66 -3.16 3.89 -17.40
CA ASN A 66 -3.39 5.25 -16.93
C ASN A 66 -4.75 5.38 -16.24
N ARG A 67 -4.72 5.87 -15.00
CA ARG A 67 -5.93 6.23 -14.25
C ARG A 67 -6.34 7.66 -14.61
N VAL A 68 -7.41 7.79 -15.40
CA VAL A 68 -7.96 9.08 -15.84
C VAL A 68 -8.59 9.85 -14.67
N LYS A 69 -8.67 11.18 -14.78
CA LYS A 69 -9.32 12.03 -13.77
C LYS A 69 -10.81 11.65 -13.69
N ASN A 70 -11.32 11.43 -12.47
CA ASN A 70 -12.65 10.86 -12.17
C ASN A 70 -12.76 9.33 -12.34
N CYS A 71 -11.61 8.67 -12.52
CA CYS A 71 -11.32 7.35 -11.97
C CYS A 71 -10.51 7.53 -10.69
#